data_AF-T0JLJ2-F1
#
_entry.id   AF-T0JLJ2-F1
#
_cell.length_a   1.000
_cell.length_b   1.000
_cell.length_c   1.000
_cell.angle_alpha   90.00
_cell.angle_beta   90.00
_cell.angle_gamma   90.00
#
_symmetry.space_group_name_H-M   'P 1'
#
loop_
_entity.id
_entity.type
_entity.pdbx_description
1 polymer ?
#
loop_
_entity_poly.entity_id
_entity_poly.type
_entity_poly.pdbx_seq_one_letter_code
_entity_poly.pdbx_strand_id
1 'polypeptide(L)'
;MSDPATEIKRPASLPSATHHVVVKLETIHVALPEVDTGDLTHEVIGYEYTRPSEPQVAAARVWPASILITTTVPISKETLGEAPHLKCIITETTGTNHIDLEECKRRGVTVMYSPQATVEAVSEHALGFNTNADWNSTSQPAAAS
;
A
#
# COMPACT_ATOMS: atom_id res chain seq x y z
N MET A 1 -3.77 -17.06 -24.16
CA MET A 1 -2.95 -17.05 -22.94
C MET A 1 -3.32 -15.78 -22.18
N SER A 2 -3.72 -15.88 -20.92
CA SER A 2 -4.04 -14.70 -20.11
C SER A 2 -2.77 -13.90 -19.86
N ASP A 3 -2.81 -12.58 -20.05
CA ASP A 3 -1.68 -11.70 -19.81
C ASP A 3 -1.50 -11.52 -18.29
N PRO A 4 -0.38 -11.96 -17.68
CA PRO A 4 -0.14 -11.84 -16.25
C PRO A 4 -0.15 -10.38 -15.77
N ALA A 5 0.13 -9.41 -16.65
CA ALA A 5 0.05 -7.99 -16.31
C ALA A 5 -1.39 -7.51 -16.06
N THR A 6 -2.40 -8.25 -16.53
CA THR A 6 -3.84 -7.93 -16.38
C THR A 6 -4.57 -8.87 -15.41
N GLU A 7 -3.88 -9.87 -14.86
CA GLU A 7 -4.48 -10.82 -13.93
C GLU A 7 -4.98 -10.12 -12.66
N ILE A 8 -6.16 -10.50 -12.17
CA ILE A 8 -6.73 -10.04 -10.90
C ILE A 8 -6.89 -11.24 -9.98
N LYS A 9 -6.18 -11.20 -8.84
CA LYS A 9 -6.27 -12.18 -7.76
C LYS A 9 -7.26 -11.68 -6.71
N ARG A 10 -8.03 -12.59 -6.14
CA ARG A 10 -8.97 -12.28 -5.04
C ARG A 10 -8.44 -12.91 -3.74
N PRO A 11 -8.51 -12.19 -2.62
CA PRO A 11 -8.13 -12.77 -1.35
C PRO A 11 -9.14 -13.86 -0.94
N ALA A 12 -8.71 -14.76 -0.06
CA ALA A 12 -9.61 -15.70 0.60
C ALA A 12 -10.58 -15.00 1.56
N SER A 13 -10.17 -13.86 2.13
CA SER A 13 -10.99 -13.05 3.05
C SER A 13 -10.81 -11.55 2.80
N LEU A 14 -11.88 -10.77 2.92
CA LEU A 14 -11.80 -9.31 2.84
C LEU A 14 -11.23 -8.73 4.14
N PRO A 15 -10.65 -7.51 4.10
CA PRO A 15 -10.16 -6.84 5.29
C PRO A 15 -11.23 -6.67 6.37
N SER A 16 -10.84 -6.91 7.63
CA SER A 16 -11.69 -6.71 8.81
C SER A 16 -10.90 -6.02 9.93
N ALA A 17 -11.47 -5.96 11.14
CA ALA A 17 -10.74 -5.45 12.30
C ALA A 17 -9.56 -6.36 12.71
N THR A 18 -9.59 -7.64 12.34
CA THR A 18 -8.60 -8.65 12.73
C THR A 18 -7.89 -9.31 11.56
N HIS A 19 -8.18 -8.87 10.34
CA HIS A 19 -7.63 -9.42 9.11
C HIS A 19 -7.19 -8.33 8.15
N HIS A 20 -5.94 -8.39 7.72
CA HIS A 20 -5.36 -7.49 6.74
C HIS A 20 -5.13 -8.17 5.40
N VAL A 21 -5.51 -7.51 4.32
CA VAL A 21 -5.06 -7.87 2.97
C VAL A 21 -3.96 -6.90 2.56
N VAL A 22 -2.78 -7.44 2.29
CA VAL A 22 -1.60 -6.70 1.80
C VAL A 22 -1.48 -6.96 0.31
N VAL A 23 -1.51 -5.91 -0.50
CA VAL A 23 -1.34 -6.02 -1.95
C VAL A 23 -0.02 -5.38 -2.34
N LYS A 24 0.81 -6.09 -3.10
CA LYS A 24 2.03 -5.56 -3.72
C LYS A 24 1.89 -5.59 -5.24
N LEU A 25 2.02 -4.44 -5.88
CA LEU A 25 1.76 -4.29 -7.31
C LEU A 25 2.95 -4.68 -8.20
N GLU A 26 4.16 -4.70 -7.65
CA GLU A 26 5.42 -4.83 -8.41
C GLU A 26 6.44 -5.69 -7.64
N THR A 27 6.31 -7.02 -7.70
CA THR A 27 7.29 -7.92 -7.08
C THR A 27 8.56 -8.12 -7.92
N ILE A 28 8.60 -7.60 -9.16
CA ILE A 28 9.81 -7.61 -9.99
C ILE A 28 10.99 -6.84 -9.36
N HIS A 29 10.72 -5.82 -8.54
CA HIS A 29 11.77 -4.99 -7.95
C HIS A 29 12.28 -5.57 -6.64
N VAL A 30 11.35 -6.00 -5.80
CA VAL A 30 11.61 -6.59 -4.49
C VAL A 30 10.58 -7.69 -4.29
N ALA A 31 11.01 -8.85 -3.78
CA ALA A 31 10.12 -9.96 -3.49
C ALA A 31 8.99 -9.57 -2.51
N LEU A 32 8.02 -10.46 -2.34
CA LEU A 32 7.01 -10.28 -1.30
C LEU A 32 7.70 -10.18 0.07
N PRO A 33 7.40 -9.13 0.86
CA PRO A 33 7.99 -9.00 2.18
C PRO A 33 7.41 -10.04 3.13
N GLU A 34 8.18 -10.41 4.15
CA GLU A 34 7.60 -11.01 5.35
C GLU A 34 6.77 -9.93 6.06
N VAL A 35 5.51 -10.26 6.34
CA VAL A 35 4.57 -9.34 6.98
C VAL A 35 4.33 -9.83 8.40
N ASP A 36 4.67 -9.01 9.38
CA ASP A 36 4.31 -9.25 10.79
C ASP A 36 3.23 -8.26 11.20
N THR A 37 2.00 -8.75 11.33
CA THR A 37 0.85 -7.99 11.82
C THR A 37 0.58 -8.24 13.31
N GLY A 38 1.54 -8.80 14.05
CA GLY A 38 1.39 -9.21 15.45
C GLY A 38 0.31 -10.28 15.59
N ASP A 39 -0.65 -10.05 16.49
CA ASP A 39 -1.76 -10.98 16.75
C ASP A 39 -2.84 -10.99 15.66
N LEU A 40 -2.76 -10.07 14.68
CA LEU A 40 -3.75 -9.99 13.60
C LEU A 40 -3.40 -10.96 12.47
N THR A 41 -4.42 -11.47 11.81
CA THR A 41 -4.23 -12.33 10.62
C THR A 41 -3.98 -11.47 9.38
N HIS A 42 -3.24 -12.01 8.41
CA HIS A 42 -3.02 -11.32 7.14
C HIS A 42 -2.99 -12.27 5.94
N GLU A 43 -3.24 -11.71 4.77
CA GLU A 43 -3.04 -12.35 3.46
C GLU A 43 -2.22 -11.41 2.57
N VAL A 44 -1.23 -11.97 1.86
CA VAL A 44 -0.37 -11.19 0.97
C VAL A 44 -0.61 -11.59 -0.48
N ILE A 45 -0.99 -10.62 -1.31
CA ILE A 45 -1.20 -10.78 -2.75
C ILE A 45 -0.11 -10.01 -3.49
N GLY A 46 0.76 -10.75 -4.18
CA GLY A 46 1.80 -10.18 -5.04
C GLY A 46 1.44 -10.27 -6.52
N TYR A 47 1.70 -9.18 -7.24
CA TYR A 47 1.73 -9.16 -8.69
C TYR A 47 3.17 -8.92 -9.14
N GLU A 48 3.64 -9.73 -10.07
CA GLU A 48 4.98 -9.58 -10.64
C GLU A 48 5.13 -8.18 -11.22
N TYR A 49 4.22 -7.80 -12.11
CA TYR A 49 4.22 -6.50 -12.75
C TYR A 49 2.79 -5.98 -12.95
N THR A 50 2.62 -4.68 -12.71
CA THR A 50 1.42 -3.91 -13.03
C THR A 50 1.84 -2.76 -13.93
N ARG A 51 1.22 -2.62 -15.11
CA ARG A 51 1.59 -1.55 -16.05
C ARG A 51 1.12 -0.19 -15.52
N PRO A 52 2.00 0.83 -15.45
CA PRO A 52 1.61 2.19 -15.08
C PRO A 52 0.52 2.80 -15.97
N SER A 53 0.43 2.36 -17.23
CA SER A 53 -0.55 2.83 -18.22
C SER A 53 -1.94 2.20 -18.09
N GLU A 54 -2.15 1.28 -17.14
CA GLU A 54 -3.41 0.56 -16.96
C GLU A 54 -4.03 0.85 -15.57
N PRO A 55 -4.52 2.07 -15.33
CA PRO A 55 -5.04 2.47 -14.01
C PRO A 55 -6.25 1.64 -13.57
N GLN A 56 -7.04 1.09 -14.50
CA GLN A 56 -8.18 0.23 -14.18
C GLN A 56 -7.73 -1.12 -13.58
N VAL A 57 -6.61 -1.65 -14.07
CA VAL A 57 -6.03 -2.89 -13.51
C VAL A 57 -5.47 -2.60 -12.12
N ALA A 58 -4.76 -1.48 -11.95
CA ALA A 58 -4.29 -1.05 -10.63
C ALA A 58 -5.47 -0.90 -9.65
N ALA A 59 -6.54 -0.22 -10.04
CA ALA A 59 -7.75 -0.06 -9.22
C ALA A 59 -8.37 -1.40 -8.82
N ALA A 60 -8.51 -2.34 -9.76
CA ALA A 60 -9.05 -3.67 -9.49
C ALA A 60 -8.14 -4.50 -8.56
N ARG A 61 -6.82 -4.36 -8.67
CA ARG A 61 -5.83 -5.01 -7.79
C ARG A 61 -5.82 -4.41 -6.39
N VAL A 62 -6.05 -3.10 -6.27
CA VAL A 62 -6.07 -2.36 -5.00
C VAL A 62 -7.40 -2.50 -4.25
N TRP A 63 -8.50 -2.80 -4.94
CA TRP A 63 -9.85 -2.92 -4.34
C TRP A 63 -9.92 -3.70 -3.02
N PRO A 64 -9.32 -4.91 -2.89
CA PRO A 64 -9.38 -5.65 -1.64
C PRO A 64 -8.31 -5.21 -0.62
N ALA A 65 -7.42 -4.28 -0.94
CA ALA A 65 -6.25 -3.98 -0.13
C ALA A 65 -6.61 -3.17 1.12
N SER A 66 -6.08 -3.57 2.27
CA SER A 66 -5.99 -2.73 3.46
C SER A 66 -4.64 -2.03 3.58
N ILE A 67 -3.59 -2.67 3.05
CA ILE A 67 -2.23 -2.15 2.95
C ILE A 67 -1.81 -2.35 1.50
N LEU A 68 -1.31 -1.29 0.87
CA LEU A 68 -0.79 -1.31 -0.50
C LEU A 68 0.71 -1.06 -0.51
N ILE A 69 1.46 -1.85 -1.26
CA ILE A 69 2.88 -1.66 -1.53
C ILE A 69 3.05 -1.38 -3.03
N THR A 70 3.67 -0.25 -3.36
CA THR A 70 3.84 0.22 -4.74
C THR A 70 5.20 0.87 -4.95
N THR A 71 5.71 0.83 -6.19
CA THR A 71 7.00 1.41 -6.56
C THR A 71 6.82 2.47 -7.65
N THR A 72 6.22 2.10 -8.78
CA THR A 72 6.07 2.99 -9.95
C THR A 72 4.64 3.14 -10.42
N VAL A 73 3.72 2.27 -9.97
CA VAL A 73 2.32 2.32 -10.40
C VAL A 73 1.64 3.59 -9.86
N PRO A 74 1.04 4.43 -10.72
CA PRO A 74 0.31 5.61 -10.30
C PRO A 74 -0.92 5.25 -9.46
N ILE A 75 -0.99 5.81 -8.25
CA ILE A 75 -2.12 5.72 -7.33
C ILE A 75 -2.85 7.05 -7.35
N SER A 76 -3.75 7.18 -8.32
CA SER A 76 -4.56 8.39 -8.53
C SER A 76 -5.81 8.40 -7.65
N LYS A 77 -6.52 9.53 -7.65
CA LYS A 77 -7.85 9.64 -7.06
C LYS A 77 -8.85 8.57 -7.53
N GLU A 78 -8.76 8.15 -8.79
CA GLU A 78 -9.61 7.09 -9.34
C GLU A 78 -9.26 5.73 -8.73
N THR A 79 -7.97 5.39 -8.67
CA THR A 79 -7.47 4.16 -8.02
C THR A 79 -7.88 4.13 -6.54
N LEU A 80 -7.72 5.25 -5.83
CA LEU A 80 -8.14 5.40 -4.44
C LEU A 80 -9.67 5.30 -4.30
N GLY A 81 -10.42 5.77 -5.30
CA GLY A 81 -11.87 5.65 -5.44
C GLY A 81 -12.37 4.23 -5.28
N GLU A 82 -11.68 3.29 -5.91
CA GLU A 82 -12.00 1.86 -5.91
C GLU A 82 -11.41 1.11 -4.72
N ALA A 83 -10.78 1.78 -3.75
CA ALA A 83 -10.06 1.17 -2.64
C ALA A 83 -10.77 1.39 -1.29
N PRO A 84 -11.94 0.78 -1.03
CA PRO A 84 -12.76 1.08 0.15
C PRO A 84 -12.14 0.63 1.48
N HIS A 85 -11.21 -0.33 1.44
CA HIS A 85 -10.58 -0.91 2.63
C HIS A 85 -9.20 -0.33 2.95
N LEU A 86 -8.68 0.53 2.07
CA LEU A 86 -7.29 0.97 2.12
C LEU A 86 -7.08 1.89 3.33
N LYS A 87 -6.10 1.53 4.15
CA LYS A 87 -5.68 2.30 5.34
C LYS A 87 -4.27 2.84 5.20
N CYS A 88 -3.42 2.13 4.45
CA CYS A 88 -2.01 2.46 4.34
C CYS A 88 -1.46 2.18 2.93
N ILE A 89 -0.60 3.07 2.44
CA ILE A 89 0.25 2.88 1.27
C ILE A 89 1.71 2.97 1.70
N ILE A 90 2.49 1.98 1.32
CA ILE A 90 3.94 1.94 1.47
C ILE A 90 4.53 2.09 0.07
N THR A 91 5.33 3.14 -0.14
CA THR A 91 6.14 3.24 -1.35
C THR A 91 7.55 2.70 -1.09
N GLU A 92 8.07 1.95 -2.06
CA GLU A 92 9.46 1.47 -2.09
C GLU A 92 10.37 2.46 -2.84
N THR A 93 9.99 3.74 -2.97
CA THR A 93 10.78 4.77 -3.66
C THR A 93 10.98 6.04 -2.85
N THR A 94 12.13 6.72 -3.03
CA THR A 94 12.48 7.95 -2.31
C THR A 94 11.52 9.12 -2.51
N GLY A 95 10.57 9.02 -3.44
CA GLY A 95 9.59 10.06 -3.74
C GLY A 95 8.16 9.51 -3.82
N THR A 96 7.18 10.39 -3.66
CA THR A 96 5.75 10.02 -3.65
C THR A 96 4.98 10.61 -4.83
N ASN A 97 5.67 11.04 -5.89
CA ASN A 97 5.08 11.73 -7.05
C ASN A 97 4.02 10.90 -7.79
N HIS A 98 4.04 9.58 -7.65
CA HIS A 98 3.09 8.66 -8.24
C HIS A 98 1.84 8.45 -7.36
N ILE A 99 1.74 9.08 -6.20
CA ILE A 99 0.64 8.93 -5.24
C ILE A 99 -0.08 10.27 -5.08
N ASP A 100 -1.41 10.28 -5.20
CA ASP A 100 -2.24 11.44 -4.89
C ASP A 100 -2.35 11.62 -3.35
N LEU A 101 -1.38 12.35 -2.79
CA LEU A 101 -1.28 12.58 -1.34
C LEU A 101 -2.48 13.36 -0.77
N GLU A 102 -3.05 14.29 -1.55
CA GLU A 102 -4.20 15.09 -1.11
C GLU A 102 -5.44 14.22 -0.97
N GLU A 103 -5.68 13.33 -1.93
CA GLU A 103 -6.78 12.36 -1.84
C GLU A 103 -6.54 11.33 -0.72
N CYS A 104 -5.32 10.85 -0.54
CA CYS A 104 -4.96 9.98 0.58
C CYS A 104 -5.30 10.65 1.92
N LYS A 105 -4.89 11.91 2.10
CA LYS A 105 -5.20 12.71 3.29
C LYS A 105 -6.71 12.88 3.48
N ARG A 106 -7.45 13.19 2.41
CA ARG A 106 -8.92 13.34 2.46
C ARG A 106 -9.62 12.05 2.91
N ARG A 107 -9.06 10.89 2.60
CA ARG A 107 -9.59 9.56 2.96
C ARG A 107 -9.07 9.02 4.29
N GLY A 108 -8.06 9.67 4.90
CA GLY A 108 -7.38 9.13 6.08
C GLY A 108 -6.48 7.93 5.76
N VAL A 109 -5.95 7.84 4.54
CA VAL A 109 -4.97 6.83 4.13
C VAL A 109 -3.57 7.32 4.48
N THR A 110 -2.85 6.56 5.29
CA THR A 110 -1.46 6.86 5.66
C THR A 110 -0.53 6.51 4.51
N VAL A 111 0.42 7.38 4.19
CA VAL A 111 1.46 7.11 3.18
C VAL A 111 2.82 7.10 3.85
N MET A 112 3.58 6.00 3.66
CA MET A 112 4.90 5.81 4.22
C MET A 112 5.92 5.47 3.13
N TYR A 113 7.17 5.82 3.36
CA TYR A 113 8.29 5.40 2.51
C TYR A 113 9.16 4.40 3.28
N SER A 114 9.46 3.26 2.68
CA SER A 114 10.45 2.33 3.23
C SER A 114 11.51 1.99 2.18
N PRO A 115 12.76 2.51 2.30
CA PRO A 115 13.87 2.15 1.41
C PRO A 115 14.27 0.67 1.54
N GLN A 116 13.94 0.05 2.66
CA GLN A 116 14.10 -1.38 2.93
C GLN A 116 12.71 -1.90 3.23
N ALA A 117 12.11 -2.66 2.33
CA ALA A 117 10.70 -3.01 2.30
C ALA A 117 10.24 -3.96 3.44
N THR A 118 10.62 -3.72 4.69
CA THR A 118 10.08 -4.44 5.83
C THR A 118 8.84 -3.71 6.33
N VAL A 119 7.69 -4.40 6.27
CA VAL A 119 6.37 -3.91 6.72
C VAL A 119 6.31 -3.83 8.27
N GLU A 120 7.43 -4.03 8.96
CA GLU A 120 7.59 -3.86 10.41
C GLU A 120 7.13 -2.46 10.89
N ALA A 121 7.26 -1.44 10.04
CA ALA A 121 6.85 -0.06 10.36
C ALA A 121 5.32 0.15 10.44
N VAL A 122 4.50 -0.79 9.95
CA VAL A 122 3.04 -0.67 10.05
C VAL A 122 2.56 -0.93 11.47
N SER A 123 3.24 -1.79 12.24
CA SER A 123 2.74 -2.27 13.53
C SER A 123 2.93 -1.25 14.67
N GLU A 124 4.00 -0.45 14.67
CA GLU A 124 4.20 0.57 15.72
C GLU A 124 3.45 1.89 15.47
N HIS A 125 3.10 2.22 14.23
CA HIS A 125 2.35 3.45 13.92
C HIS A 125 0.85 3.22 13.67
N ALA A 126 0.40 1.99 13.34
CA ALA A 126 -1.03 1.70 13.18
C ALA A 126 -1.77 1.49 14.51
N LEU A 127 -1.07 1.31 15.64
CA LEU A 127 -1.68 1.23 16.97
C LEU A 127 -2.21 2.57 17.50
N GLY A 128 -1.99 3.67 16.77
CA GLY A 128 -2.60 4.98 17.02
C GLY A 128 -3.96 5.19 16.35
N PHE A 129 -4.64 4.16 15.85
CA PHE A 129 -5.97 4.30 15.21
C PHE A 129 -7.12 4.51 16.21
N ASN A 130 -6.86 5.32 17.24
CA ASN A 130 -7.88 5.95 18.05
C ASN A 130 -7.35 7.28 18.57
N THR A 131 -8.09 8.34 18.26
CA THR A 131 -7.92 9.73 18.66
C THR A 131 -7.16 10.64 17.69
N ASN A 132 -7.92 11.63 17.25
CA ASN A 132 -7.59 12.82 16.50
C ASN A 132 -6.47 13.62 17.21
N ALA A 133 -5.19 13.43 16.86
CA ALA A 133 -4.09 14.37 17.18
C ALA A 133 -2.79 14.04 16.42
N ASP A 134 -2.15 15.09 15.92
CA ASP A 134 -0.70 15.20 15.64
C ASP A 134 -0.07 14.45 14.46
N TRP A 135 -0.50 14.80 13.22
CA TRP A 135 0.29 14.53 12.00
C TRP A 135 1.26 15.68 11.65
N ASN A 136 2.04 16.16 12.61
CA ASN A 136 3.08 17.15 12.29
C ASN A 136 4.37 16.93 13.07
N SER A 137 5.04 15.79 12.86
CA SER A 137 6.51 15.75 12.89
C SER A 137 7.07 14.43 12.33
N THR A 138 8.18 14.55 11.59
CA THR A 138 9.25 13.55 11.37
C THR A 138 8.91 12.36 10.45
N SER A 139 9.65 12.05 9.38
CA SER A 139 11.10 12.16 9.21
C SER A 139 11.50 12.23 7.72
N GLN A 140 12.03 13.37 7.27
CA GLN A 140 13.02 13.37 6.19
C GLN A 140 14.37 12.99 6.83
N PRO A 141 15.12 12.00 6.32
CA PRO A 141 16.52 11.89 6.70
C PRO A 141 17.25 13.13 6.16
N ALA A 142 17.86 13.88 7.08
CA ALA A 142 18.74 14.99 6.74
C ALA A 142 19.83 14.48 5.80
N ALA A 143 19.90 15.05 4.60
CA ALA A 143 21.03 14.88 3.71
C ALA A 143 22.26 15.45 4.41
N ALA A 144 23.18 14.58 4.82
CA ALA A 144 24.50 14.97 5.26
C ALA A 144 25.24 15.60 4.06
N SER A 145 25.74 16.82 4.27
CA SER A 145 26.74 17.50 3.45
C SER A 145 27.81 18.07 4.37
#